data_AF-A0A2E2FLR2-F1
#
_entry.id   AF-A0A2E2FLR2-F1
#
_cell.length_a   1.000
_cell.length_b   1.000
_cell.length_c   1.000
_cell.angle_alpha   90.00
_cell.angle_beta   90.00
_cell.angle_gamma   90.00
#
_symmetry.space_group_name_H-M   'P 1'
#
loop_
_entity.id
_entity.type
_entity.pdbx_description
1 polymer ?
#
loop_
_entity_poly.entity_id
_entity_poly.type
_entity_poly.pdbx_seq_one_letter_code
_entity_poly.pdbx_strand_id
1 'polypeptide(L)'
;MQKFINTVTGFLFGLAPMVVAAIIGLAFYVSFPNFIGITILVVLETLAFWVGFKIFKRVQILGPSEWLTFIHASPDLDNLEPTKDSATKRKSTEELINQINLKENTCKGGIIRIFGDWLGRPYDNYHEIDTAQFDPALNLLTLHFTKGEQLEIYNPEYIFEASTFLKIVKADNIKLTFFDPNKTQTKENQYLRDYRLNDKKITTKASPNWYKPTFDVSLGEPALMIYG
;
A
#
# COMPACT_ATOMS: atom_id res chain seq x y z
N MET A 1 -4.71 8.38 -20.99
CA MET A 1 -6.17 8.20 -20.76
C MET A 1 -6.51 8.15 -19.27
N GLN A 2 -5.84 7.33 -18.47
CA GLN A 2 -6.10 7.17 -17.02
C GLN A 2 -5.95 8.47 -16.19
N LYS A 3 -4.94 9.30 -16.46
CA LYS A 3 -4.79 10.63 -15.80
C LYS A 3 -5.96 11.58 -16.10
N PHE A 4 -6.53 11.50 -17.30
CA PHE A 4 -7.69 12.31 -17.69
C PHE A 4 -8.93 11.83 -16.93
N ILE A 5 -9.16 10.51 -16.91
CA ILE A 5 -10.25 9.89 -16.14
C ILE A 5 -10.12 10.28 -14.67
N ASN A 6 -8.98 10.06 -14.02
CA ASN A 6 -8.79 10.39 -12.61
C ASN A 6 -9.02 11.89 -12.30
N THR A 7 -8.68 12.78 -13.23
CA THR A 7 -8.93 14.22 -13.07
C THR A 7 -10.42 14.55 -13.17
N VAL A 8 -11.13 13.98 -14.15
CA VAL A 8 -12.57 14.18 -14.32
C VAL A 8 -13.34 13.58 -13.14
N THR A 9 -13.03 12.34 -12.76
CA THR A 9 -13.71 11.67 -11.64
C THR A 9 -13.38 12.31 -10.31
N GLY A 10 -12.13 12.73 -10.10
CA GLY A 10 -11.74 13.50 -8.91
C GLY A 10 -12.50 14.82 -8.80
N PHE A 11 -12.72 15.50 -9.93
CA PHE A 11 -13.51 16.74 -9.96
C PHE A 11 -14.98 16.47 -9.61
N LEU A 12 -15.58 15.44 -10.19
CA LEU A 12 -16.96 15.04 -9.87
C LEU A 12 -17.14 14.68 -8.39
N PHE A 13 -16.23 13.88 -7.81
CA PHE A 13 -16.30 13.54 -6.39
C PHE A 13 -15.99 14.73 -5.48
N GLY A 14 -15.10 15.63 -5.89
CA GLY A 14 -14.79 16.86 -5.16
C GLY A 14 -15.96 17.83 -5.06
N LEU A 15 -16.92 17.79 -5.99
CA LEU A 15 -18.13 18.62 -5.97
C LEU A 15 -19.22 18.10 -5.03
N ALA A 16 -19.24 16.80 -4.71
CA ALA A 16 -20.31 16.20 -3.91
C ALA A 16 -20.51 16.87 -2.53
N PRO A 17 -19.46 17.19 -1.75
CA PRO A 17 -19.60 17.93 -0.50
C PRO A 17 -20.23 19.31 -0.68
N MET A 18 -19.94 20.00 -1.78
CA MET A 18 -20.51 21.33 -2.06
C MET A 18 -22.01 21.25 -2.33
N VAL A 19 -22.46 20.25 -3.11
CA VAL A 19 -23.89 20.03 -3.35
C VAL A 19 -24.64 19.75 -2.05
N VAL A 20 -24.07 18.89 -1.18
CA VAL A 20 -24.66 18.57 0.12
C VAL A 20 -24.71 19.81 1.03
N ALA A 21 -23.62 20.58 1.09
CA ALA A 21 -23.55 21.80 1.89
C ALA A 21 -24.51 22.88 1.40
N ALA A 22 -24.69 23.04 0.09
CA ALA A 22 -25.66 23.96 -0.48
C ALA A 22 -27.10 23.58 -0.10
N ILE A 23 -27.47 22.30 -0.20
CA ILE A 23 -28.80 21.80 0.18
C ILE A 23 -29.07 22.04 1.67
N ILE A 24 -28.12 21.64 2.53
CA ILE A 24 -28.24 21.79 3.98
C ILE A 24 -28.24 23.29 4.35
N GLY A 25 -27.34 24.07 3.80
CA GLY A 25 -27.20 25.50 4.04
C GLY A 25 -28.47 26.27 3.67
N LEU A 26 -29.07 25.97 2.50
CA LEU A 26 -30.36 26.53 2.09
C LEU A 26 -31.48 26.16 3.06
N ALA A 27 -31.56 24.89 3.49
CA ALA A 27 -32.58 24.46 4.46
C ALA A 27 -32.45 25.20 5.81
N PHE A 28 -31.22 25.44 6.27
CA PHE A 28 -30.96 26.26 7.47
C PHE A 28 -31.32 27.73 7.26
N TYR A 29 -31.00 28.31 6.10
CA TYR A 29 -31.33 29.70 5.80
C TYR A 29 -32.85 29.94 5.74
N VAL A 30 -33.61 29.02 5.14
CA VAL A 30 -35.08 29.09 5.14
C VAL A 30 -35.65 29.06 6.56
N SER A 31 -35.04 28.27 7.45
CA SER A 31 -35.46 28.17 8.85
C SER A 31 -35.06 29.38 9.70
N PHE A 32 -33.91 30.00 9.37
CA PHE A 32 -33.35 31.14 10.08
C PHE A 32 -32.88 32.21 9.09
N PRO A 33 -33.79 33.02 8.52
CA PRO A 33 -33.46 34.05 7.53
C PRO A 33 -32.88 35.31 8.20
N ASN A 34 -31.86 35.11 9.03
CA ASN A 34 -31.18 36.15 9.79
C ASN A 34 -29.65 36.01 9.62
N PHE A 35 -28.90 36.88 10.28
CA PHE A 35 -27.43 36.87 10.22
C PHE A 35 -26.82 35.52 10.62
N ILE A 36 -27.47 34.78 11.53
CA ILE A 36 -27.00 33.45 11.97
C ILE A 36 -27.13 32.43 10.84
N GLY A 37 -28.26 32.40 10.12
CA GLY A 37 -28.44 31.50 8.98
C GLY A 37 -27.44 31.75 7.85
N ILE A 38 -27.14 33.02 7.55
CA ILE A 38 -26.10 33.39 6.57
C ILE A 38 -24.72 32.92 7.04
N THR A 39 -24.40 33.10 8.32
CA THR A 39 -23.12 32.68 8.90
C THR A 39 -22.94 31.16 8.79
N ILE A 40 -23.98 30.38 9.11
CA ILE A 40 -23.96 28.91 9.01
C ILE A 40 -23.72 28.48 7.56
N LEU A 41 -24.40 29.11 6.60
CA LEU A 41 -24.25 28.80 5.18
C LEU A 41 -22.80 29.03 4.71
N VAL A 42 -22.19 30.17 5.06
CA VAL A 42 -20.80 30.49 4.68
C VAL A 42 -19.80 29.49 5.30
N VAL A 43 -20.01 29.11 6.56
CA VAL A 43 -19.15 28.13 7.24
C VAL A 43 -19.25 26.75 6.58
N LEU A 44 -20.47 26.30 6.24
CA LEU A 44 -20.70 25.02 5.57
C LEU A 44 -20.05 24.98 4.19
N GLU A 45 -20.20 26.03 3.38
CA GLU A 45 -19.57 26.13 2.06
C GLU A 45 -18.04 26.11 2.14
N THR A 46 -17.47 26.83 3.12
CA THR A 46 -16.01 26.87 3.33
C THR A 46 -15.47 25.49 3.71
N LEU A 47 -16.14 24.79 4.62
CA LEU A 47 -15.79 23.43 5.01
C LEU A 47 -15.95 22.45 3.84
N ALA A 48 -17.03 22.56 3.08
CA ALA A 48 -17.29 21.72 1.92
C ALA A 48 -16.24 21.90 0.84
N PHE A 49 -15.80 23.13 0.57
CA PHE A 49 -14.72 23.40 -0.37
C PHE A 49 -13.40 22.76 0.09
N TRP A 50 -13.06 22.87 1.37
CA TRP A 50 -11.86 22.25 1.93
C TRP A 50 -11.89 20.71 1.84
N VAL A 51 -13.03 20.10 2.19
CA VAL A 51 -13.24 18.65 2.07
C VAL A 51 -13.19 18.21 0.61
N GLY A 52 -13.88 18.92 -0.28
CA GLY A 52 -13.90 18.66 -1.71
C GLY A 52 -12.52 18.71 -2.34
N PHE A 53 -11.70 19.69 -1.97
CA PHE A 53 -10.31 19.80 -2.43
C PHE A 53 -9.45 18.62 -1.95
N LYS A 54 -9.64 18.15 -0.71
CA LYS A 54 -8.96 16.95 -0.21
C LYS A 54 -9.38 15.69 -0.98
N ILE A 55 -10.66 15.51 -1.25
CA ILE A 55 -11.18 14.38 -2.04
C ILE A 55 -10.59 14.42 -3.45
N PHE A 56 -10.65 15.58 -4.12
CA PHE A 56 -10.09 15.79 -5.45
C PHE A 56 -8.62 15.37 -5.52
N LYS A 57 -7.77 15.91 -4.62
CA LYS A 57 -6.35 15.56 -4.58
C LYS A 57 -6.15 14.07 -4.36
N ARG A 58 -6.95 13.44 -3.50
CA ARG A 58 -6.79 12.02 -3.15
C ARG A 58 -7.22 11.10 -4.29
N VAL A 59 -8.31 11.40 -4.99
CA VAL A 59 -8.77 10.64 -6.17
C VAL A 59 -7.82 10.82 -7.35
N GLN A 60 -7.19 11.99 -7.51
CA GLN A 60 -6.17 12.18 -8.55
C GLN A 60 -4.94 11.27 -8.34
N ILE A 61 -4.58 10.99 -7.08
CA ILE A 61 -3.44 10.17 -6.73
C ILE A 61 -3.79 8.68 -6.83
N LEU A 62 -4.83 8.22 -6.13
CA LEU A 62 -5.19 6.79 -6.01
C LEU A 62 -6.06 6.27 -7.17
N GLY A 63 -6.73 7.16 -7.90
CA GLY A 63 -7.78 6.77 -8.85
C GLY A 63 -9.13 6.48 -8.17
N PRO A 64 -10.22 6.46 -8.96
CA PRO A 64 -11.58 6.40 -8.42
C PRO A 64 -11.97 5.05 -7.81
N SER A 65 -11.50 3.94 -8.38
CA SER A 65 -11.80 2.59 -7.89
C SER A 65 -11.17 2.33 -6.53
N GLU A 66 -9.88 2.61 -6.38
CA GLU A 66 -9.14 2.39 -5.14
C GLU A 66 -9.63 3.30 -4.01
N TRP A 67 -10.03 4.54 -4.34
CA TRP A 67 -10.59 5.46 -3.35
C TRP A 67 -11.94 4.97 -2.79
N LEU A 68 -12.82 4.42 -3.64
CA LEU A 68 -14.10 3.85 -3.20
C LEU A 68 -13.92 2.56 -2.40
N THR A 69 -12.98 1.69 -2.79
CA THR A 69 -12.73 0.43 -2.08
C THR A 69 -11.99 0.64 -0.75
N PHE A 70 -11.19 1.71 -0.62
CA PHE A 70 -10.50 2.04 0.64
C PHE A 70 -11.46 2.30 1.82
N ILE A 71 -12.69 2.78 1.56
CA ILE A 71 -13.72 2.99 2.61
C ILE A 71 -14.43 1.67 2.97
N HIS A 72 -14.39 0.67 2.10
CA HIS A 72 -15.13 -0.59 2.24
C HIS A 72 -14.26 -1.83 2.52
N ALA A 73 -12.93 -1.72 2.44
CA ALA A 73 -12.03 -2.74 2.94
C ALA A 73 -12.05 -2.69 4.49
N SER A 74 -12.97 -3.43 5.10
CA SER A 74 -13.00 -3.55 6.56
C SER A 74 -11.69 -4.16 7.04
N PRO A 75 -10.97 -3.54 8.01
CA PRO A 75 -9.79 -4.13 8.62
C PRO A 75 -10.02 -5.55 9.17
N ASP A 76 -11.29 -5.89 9.46
CA ASP A 76 -11.69 -7.21 9.96
C ASP A 76 -11.55 -8.33 8.92
N LEU A 77 -11.66 -8.01 7.62
CA LEU A 77 -11.50 -9.00 6.53
C LEU A 77 -10.04 -9.46 6.39
N ASP A 78 -9.07 -8.61 6.74
CA ASP A 78 -7.64 -8.97 6.72
C ASP A 78 -7.23 -9.89 7.88
N ASN A 79 -8.07 -10.00 8.92
CA ASN A 79 -7.82 -10.85 10.09
C ASN A 79 -8.57 -12.19 10.03
N LEU A 80 -9.28 -12.48 8.93
CA LEU A 80 -9.99 -13.75 8.80
C LEU A 80 -9.01 -14.91 8.64
N GLU A 81 -9.16 -15.91 9.50
CA GLU A 81 -8.45 -17.16 9.34
C GLU A 81 -9.01 -17.91 8.11
N PRO A 82 -8.17 -18.35 7.18
CA PRO A 82 -8.64 -19.09 6.03
C PRO A 82 -9.25 -20.41 6.48
N THR A 83 -10.40 -20.75 5.91
CA THR A 83 -11.02 -22.07 6.12
C THR A 83 -10.15 -23.16 5.49
N LYS A 84 -10.29 -24.42 5.96
CA LYS A 84 -9.48 -25.56 5.47
C LYS A 84 -9.55 -25.77 3.95
N ASP A 85 -10.65 -25.38 3.33
CA ASP A 85 -10.91 -25.53 1.90
C ASP A 85 -10.50 -24.29 1.08
N SER A 86 -9.92 -23.27 1.72
CA SER A 86 -9.47 -22.06 1.03
C SER A 86 -8.21 -22.32 0.19
N ALA A 87 -8.17 -21.73 -1.00
CA ALA A 87 -6.97 -21.68 -1.83
C ALA A 87 -5.85 -20.84 -1.20
N THR A 88 -6.21 -19.92 -0.30
CA THR A 88 -5.25 -19.12 0.48
C THR A 88 -4.98 -19.82 1.81
N LYS A 89 -3.71 -20.03 2.14
CA LYS A 89 -3.30 -20.67 3.39
C LYS A 89 -2.53 -19.67 4.24
N ARG A 90 -2.87 -19.61 5.54
CA ARG A 90 -2.05 -18.92 6.53
C ARG A 90 -0.84 -19.80 6.84
N LYS A 91 0.35 -19.21 6.85
CA LYS A 91 1.62 -19.92 7.04
C LYS A 91 2.35 -19.38 8.26
N SER A 92 3.04 -20.25 8.98
CA SER A 92 4.08 -19.79 9.90
C SER A 92 5.33 -19.44 9.10
N THR A 93 6.22 -18.63 9.68
CA THR A 93 7.50 -18.27 9.04
C THR A 93 8.34 -19.51 8.74
N GLU A 94 8.39 -20.46 9.66
CA GLU A 94 9.11 -21.73 9.51
C GLU A 94 8.53 -22.60 8.40
N GLU A 95 7.19 -22.71 8.32
CA GLU A 95 6.51 -23.49 7.28
C GLU A 95 6.78 -22.89 5.90
N LEU A 96 6.68 -21.56 5.77
CA LEU A 96 6.98 -20.86 4.52
C LEU A 96 8.41 -21.13 4.05
N ILE A 97 9.38 -21.06 4.95
CA ILE A 97 10.80 -21.26 4.63
C ILE A 97 11.08 -22.67 4.15
N ASN A 98 10.54 -23.66 4.87
CA ASN A 98 10.70 -25.05 4.48
C ASN A 98 10.13 -25.28 3.07
N GLN A 99 8.95 -24.72 2.76
CA GLN A 99 8.35 -24.85 1.44
C GLN A 99 9.13 -24.12 0.34
N ILE A 100 9.64 -22.91 0.60
CA ILE A 100 10.47 -22.18 -0.37
C ILE A 100 11.75 -22.96 -0.65
N ASN A 101 12.44 -23.43 0.39
CA ASN A 101 13.71 -24.13 0.25
C ASN A 101 13.57 -25.52 -0.41
N LEU A 102 12.42 -26.18 -0.23
CA LEU A 102 12.05 -27.41 -0.95
C LEU A 102 11.48 -27.15 -2.35
N LYS A 103 11.32 -25.89 -2.77
CA LYS A 103 10.66 -25.47 -4.02
C LYS A 103 9.19 -25.91 -4.14
N GLU A 104 8.54 -26.15 -3.01
CA GLU A 104 7.13 -26.55 -2.88
C GLU A 104 6.19 -25.38 -2.55
N ASN A 105 6.73 -24.16 -2.43
CA ASN A 105 5.96 -22.94 -2.22
C ASN A 105 4.88 -22.74 -3.31
N THR A 106 3.73 -22.23 -2.90
CA THR A 106 2.57 -22.02 -3.78
C THR A 106 2.78 -20.79 -4.66
N CYS A 107 3.31 -19.70 -4.08
CA CYS A 107 3.65 -18.48 -4.81
C CYS A 107 5.14 -18.50 -5.18
N LYS A 108 5.46 -18.56 -6.48
CA LYS A 108 6.85 -18.64 -6.96
C LYS A 108 7.60 -17.31 -6.99
N GLY A 109 6.88 -16.20 -6.92
CA GLY A 109 7.44 -14.87 -7.10
C GLY A 109 6.43 -13.95 -7.73
N GLY A 110 6.87 -12.73 -8.04
CA GLY A 110 5.96 -11.72 -8.52
C GLY A 110 6.50 -10.30 -8.49
N ILE A 111 5.58 -9.36 -8.67
CA ILE A 111 5.85 -7.94 -8.54
C ILE A 111 5.71 -7.56 -7.06
N ILE A 112 6.68 -6.81 -6.54
CA ILE A 112 6.76 -6.46 -5.13
C ILE A 112 6.06 -5.12 -4.86
N ARG A 113 5.23 -5.10 -3.82
CA ARG A 113 4.58 -3.91 -3.25
C ARG A 113 4.81 -3.88 -1.75
N ILE A 114 5.36 -2.79 -1.22
CA ILE A 114 5.72 -2.65 0.21
C ILE A 114 4.96 -1.46 0.79
N PHE A 115 4.07 -1.71 1.77
CA PHE A 115 3.17 -0.68 2.32
C PHE A 115 2.44 0.14 1.25
N GLY A 116 2.05 -0.47 0.14
CA GLY A 116 1.42 0.22 -1.00
C GLY A 116 2.38 0.74 -2.08
N ASP A 117 3.67 0.88 -1.78
CA ASP A 117 4.68 1.38 -2.71
C ASP A 117 5.14 0.29 -3.67
N TRP A 118 4.96 0.53 -4.98
CA TRP A 118 5.34 -0.42 -6.02
C TRP A 118 6.83 -0.35 -6.35
N LEU A 119 7.46 -1.51 -6.49
CA LEU A 119 8.82 -1.59 -7.00
C LEU A 119 8.84 -1.50 -8.54
N GLY A 120 8.89 -0.27 -9.04
CA GLY A 120 8.88 0.02 -10.48
C GLY A 120 7.48 0.22 -11.02
N ARG A 121 7.29 -0.04 -12.32
CA ARG A 121 5.95 0.01 -12.92
C ARG A 121 5.21 -1.30 -12.64
N PRO A 122 3.89 -1.27 -12.43
CA PRO A 122 3.10 -2.49 -12.39
C PRO A 122 3.40 -3.34 -13.63
N TYR A 123 3.67 -4.64 -13.43
CA TYR A 123 3.96 -5.65 -14.45
C TYR A 123 5.32 -5.58 -15.16
N ASP A 124 6.25 -4.71 -14.71
CA ASP A 124 7.53 -4.49 -15.40
C ASP A 124 8.72 -5.21 -14.71
N ASN A 125 8.55 -5.72 -13.49
CA ASN A 125 9.62 -6.31 -12.67
C ASN A 125 9.15 -7.57 -11.93
N TYR A 126 9.27 -8.73 -12.56
CA TYR A 126 9.03 -10.02 -11.91
C TYR A 126 10.26 -10.47 -11.11
N HIS A 127 10.06 -10.76 -9.84
CA HIS A 127 11.08 -11.28 -8.91
C HIS A 127 10.70 -12.70 -8.49
N GLU A 128 11.48 -13.68 -8.93
CA GLU A 128 11.30 -15.09 -8.58
C GLU A 128 11.99 -15.39 -7.25
N ILE A 129 11.26 -15.97 -6.30
CA ILE A 129 11.77 -16.34 -4.98
C ILE A 129 12.63 -17.59 -5.14
N ASP A 130 13.90 -17.47 -4.75
CA ASP A 130 14.86 -18.57 -4.82
C ASP A 130 14.95 -19.32 -3.49
N THR A 131 15.37 -18.65 -2.43
CA THR A 131 15.56 -19.26 -1.10
C THR A 131 15.07 -18.32 0.00
N ALA A 132 14.83 -18.89 1.19
CA ALA A 132 14.43 -18.12 2.36
C ALA A 132 15.20 -18.56 3.60
N GLN A 133 15.45 -17.60 4.49
CA GLN A 133 16.15 -17.80 5.75
C GLN A 133 15.39 -17.08 6.87
N PHE A 134 15.47 -17.62 8.08
CA PHE A 134 14.95 -16.95 9.26
C PHE A 134 15.96 -16.95 10.38
N ASP A 135 16.15 -15.77 10.96
CA ASP A 135 16.91 -15.57 12.18
C ASP A 135 15.92 -15.40 13.35
N PRO A 136 15.76 -16.41 14.23
CA PRO A 136 14.86 -16.33 15.37
C PRO A 136 15.28 -15.28 16.41
N ALA A 137 16.58 -14.94 16.50
CA ALA A 137 17.06 -13.99 17.50
C ALA A 137 16.64 -12.55 17.16
N LEU A 138 16.57 -12.23 15.86
CA LEU A 138 16.12 -10.94 15.34
C LEU A 138 14.67 -10.96 14.86
N ASN A 139 14.03 -12.13 14.87
CA ASN A 139 12.73 -12.39 14.24
C ASN A 139 12.68 -11.83 12.80
N LEU A 140 13.71 -12.19 12.03
CA LEU A 140 13.98 -11.64 10.70
C LEU A 140 13.79 -12.73 9.65
N LEU A 141 12.82 -12.54 8.75
CA LEU A 141 12.64 -13.33 7.54
C LEU A 141 13.39 -12.68 6.37
N THR A 142 14.25 -13.43 5.72
CA THR A 142 14.99 -12.99 4.53
C THR A 142 14.57 -13.83 3.33
N LEU A 143 14.07 -13.17 2.28
CA LEU A 143 13.81 -13.79 0.98
C LEU A 143 14.93 -13.40 0.01
N HIS A 144 15.48 -14.39 -0.69
CA HIS A 144 16.44 -14.20 -1.76
C HIS A 144 15.76 -14.44 -3.10
N PHE A 145 16.04 -13.59 -4.08
CA PHE A 145 15.49 -13.70 -5.43
C PHE A 145 16.56 -14.13 -6.43
N THR A 146 16.12 -14.72 -7.55
CA THR A 146 17.02 -15.34 -8.55
C THR A 146 18.00 -14.37 -9.20
N LYS A 147 17.70 -13.06 -9.24
CA LYS A 147 18.61 -12.04 -9.79
C LYS A 147 19.48 -11.39 -8.72
N GLY A 148 19.55 -11.97 -7.52
CA GLY A 148 20.41 -11.53 -6.43
C GLY A 148 19.80 -10.44 -5.54
N GLU A 149 18.54 -10.06 -5.75
CA GLU A 149 17.84 -9.18 -4.81
C GLU A 149 17.58 -9.90 -3.48
N GLN A 150 17.46 -9.11 -2.42
CA GLN A 150 17.20 -9.61 -1.08
C GLN A 150 16.17 -8.74 -0.40
N LEU A 151 15.18 -9.38 0.22
CA LEU A 151 14.13 -8.72 1.00
C LEU A 151 14.18 -9.21 2.45
N GLU A 152 14.52 -8.30 3.35
CA GLU A 152 14.60 -8.52 4.79
C GLU A 152 13.33 -7.97 5.45
N ILE A 153 12.61 -8.80 6.19
CA ILE A 153 11.31 -8.49 6.80
C ILE A 153 11.43 -8.76 8.30
N TYR A 154 11.40 -7.70 9.10
CA TYR A 154 11.54 -7.77 10.56
C TYR A 154 10.17 -7.87 11.21
N ASN A 155 10.03 -8.80 12.15
CA ASN A 155 8.78 -9.09 12.86
C ASN A 155 7.59 -9.37 11.91
N PRO A 156 7.71 -10.33 10.97
CA PRO A 156 6.62 -10.64 10.05
C PRO A 156 5.45 -11.29 10.81
N GLU A 157 4.24 -10.76 10.62
CA GLU A 157 3.02 -11.32 11.17
C GLU A 157 1.92 -11.46 10.11
N TYR A 158 1.07 -12.47 10.31
CA TYR A 158 -0.06 -12.80 9.44
C TYR A 158 0.39 -13.01 7.98
N ILE A 159 1.13 -14.11 7.77
CA ILE A 159 1.62 -14.49 6.46
C ILE A 159 0.56 -15.35 5.77
N PHE A 160 0.19 -14.95 4.56
CA PHE A 160 -0.77 -15.65 3.71
C PHE A 160 -0.14 -15.94 2.36
N GLU A 161 -0.33 -17.17 1.90
CA GLU A 161 0.15 -17.61 0.59
C GLU A 161 -1.01 -18.19 -0.23
N ALA A 162 -1.05 -17.82 -1.50
CA ALA A 162 -1.90 -18.41 -2.53
C ALA A 162 -1.06 -18.59 -3.81
N SER A 163 -1.61 -19.22 -4.84
CA SER A 163 -0.91 -19.39 -6.12
C SER A 163 -0.55 -18.07 -6.80
N THR A 164 -1.33 -17.00 -6.57
CA THR A 164 -1.15 -15.68 -7.19
C THR A 164 -0.53 -14.64 -6.28
N PHE A 165 -0.31 -14.94 -4.99
CA PHE A 165 0.32 -13.99 -4.10
C PHE A 165 0.99 -14.58 -2.87
N LEU A 166 1.97 -13.84 -2.36
CA LEU A 166 2.45 -13.91 -0.99
C LEU A 166 2.16 -12.56 -0.30
N LYS A 167 1.45 -12.60 0.82
CA LYS A 167 1.02 -11.42 1.59
C LYS A 167 1.54 -11.53 3.01
N ILE A 168 2.14 -10.45 3.52
CA ILE A 168 2.46 -10.28 4.94
C ILE A 168 1.74 -9.02 5.40
N VAL A 169 0.79 -9.16 6.32
CA VAL A 169 -0.06 -8.03 6.73
C VAL A 169 0.73 -7.03 7.56
N LYS A 170 1.56 -7.50 8.50
CA LYS A 170 2.32 -6.62 9.39
C LYS A 170 3.81 -6.98 9.41
N ALA A 171 4.63 -5.94 9.47
CA ALA A 171 6.05 -6.00 9.74
C ALA A 171 6.49 -4.63 10.27
N ASP A 172 7.51 -4.61 11.13
CA ASP A 172 8.03 -3.36 11.69
C ASP A 172 8.97 -2.65 10.71
N ASN A 173 9.73 -3.46 9.97
CA ASN A 173 10.70 -2.97 9.03
C ASN A 173 10.82 -3.90 7.83
N ILE A 174 10.87 -3.33 6.63
CA ILE A 174 11.17 -4.06 5.41
C ILE A 174 12.33 -3.36 4.71
N LYS A 175 13.40 -4.10 4.45
CA LYS A 175 14.54 -3.62 3.65
C LYS A 175 14.63 -4.43 2.36
N LEU A 176 14.62 -3.73 1.25
CA LEU A 176 14.81 -4.30 -0.07
C LEU A 176 16.16 -3.85 -0.62
N THR A 177 17.02 -4.83 -0.89
CA THR A 177 18.26 -4.69 -1.62
C THR A 177 18.06 -5.17 -3.05
N PHE A 178 18.41 -4.35 -4.04
CA PHE A 178 18.34 -4.72 -5.45
C PHE A 178 19.45 -4.04 -6.26
N PHE A 179 19.66 -4.49 -7.50
CA PHE A 179 20.68 -3.98 -8.40
C PHE A 179 20.05 -3.34 -9.63
N ASP A 180 20.76 -2.38 -10.24
CA ASP A 180 20.37 -1.86 -11.55
C ASP A 180 20.63 -2.96 -12.61
N PRO A 181 19.60 -3.38 -13.37
CA PRO A 181 19.75 -4.46 -14.35
C PRO A 181 20.77 -4.13 -15.47
N ASN A 182 21.08 -2.86 -15.69
CA ASN A 182 22.02 -2.42 -16.72
C ASN A 182 23.47 -2.31 -16.21
N LYS A 183 23.72 -2.61 -14.93
CA LYS A 183 25.05 -2.48 -14.31
C LYS A 183 25.53 -3.80 -13.72
N THR A 184 26.85 -3.96 -13.64
CA THR A 184 27.46 -5.12 -12.98
C THR A 184 27.05 -5.14 -11.50
N GLN A 185 26.68 -6.33 -11.01
CA GLN A 185 26.28 -6.55 -9.62
C GLN A 185 27.50 -6.43 -8.70
N THR A 186 27.77 -5.20 -8.25
CA THR A 186 28.79 -4.87 -7.26
C THR A 186 28.13 -4.16 -6.08
N LYS A 187 28.78 -4.16 -4.91
CA LYS A 187 28.27 -3.43 -3.73
C LYS A 187 28.03 -1.94 -4.00
N GLU A 188 28.78 -1.36 -4.92
CA GLU A 188 28.65 0.06 -5.33
C GLU A 188 27.39 0.33 -6.15
N ASN A 189 26.89 -0.67 -6.88
CA ASN A 189 25.66 -0.60 -7.69
C ASN A 189 24.44 -1.16 -6.96
N GLN A 190 24.56 -1.37 -5.64
CA GLN A 190 23.48 -1.87 -4.80
C GLN A 190 22.59 -0.70 -4.39
N TYR A 191 21.30 -0.85 -4.64
CA TYR A 191 20.25 0.05 -4.18
C TYR A 191 19.58 -0.56 -2.96
N LEU A 192 19.30 0.28 -1.98
CA LEU A 192 18.57 -0.09 -0.77
C LEU A 192 17.33 0.78 -0.67
N ARG A 193 16.19 0.15 -0.37
CA ARG A 193 14.99 0.83 0.14
C ARG A 193 14.66 0.26 1.52
N ASP A 194 14.57 1.12 2.53
CA ASP A 194 14.29 0.77 3.93
C ASP A 194 12.97 1.43 4.33
N TYR A 195 11.99 0.63 4.74
CA TYR A 195 10.64 1.03 5.11
C TYR A 195 10.39 0.65 6.57
N ARG A 196 10.26 1.65 7.46
CA ARG A 196 10.02 1.41 8.90
C ARG A 196 8.70 1.96 9.36
N LEU A 197 7.92 1.12 10.02
CA LEU A 197 6.68 1.48 10.68
C LEU A 197 6.98 1.83 12.15
N ASN A 198 6.78 3.10 12.52
CA ASN A 198 6.89 3.57 13.91
C ASN A 198 5.60 4.30 14.29
N ASP A 199 4.91 3.87 15.34
CA ASP A 199 3.76 4.57 15.96
C ASP A 199 2.77 5.19 14.95
N LYS A 200 2.35 4.40 13.97
CA LYS A 200 1.42 4.80 12.89
C LYS A 200 2.00 5.76 11.86
N LYS A 201 3.31 5.73 11.63
CA LYS A 201 3.97 6.44 10.54
C LYS A 201 4.96 5.52 9.84
N ILE A 202 4.90 5.49 8.51
CA ILE A 202 5.90 4.82 7.70
C ILE A 202 6.99 5.83 7.34
N THR A 203 8.24 5.49 7.65
CA THR A 203 9.42 6.26 7.27
C THR A 203 10.20 5.48 6.23
N THR A 204 10.58 6.15 5.14
CA THR A 204 11.29 5.53 4.03
C THR A 204 12.66 6.14 3.85
N LYS A 205 13.64 5.30 3.52
CA LYS A 205 15.00 5.71 3.15
C LYS A 205 15.42 4.98 1.89
N ALA A 206 16.12 5.68 1.00
CA ALA A 206 16.75 5.10 -0.17
C ALA A 206 18.26 5.35 -0.11
N SER A 207 19.04 4.38 -0.56
CA SER A 207 20.46 4.53 -0.85
C SER A 207 20.73 4.03 -2.27
N PRO A 208 21.58 4.71 -3.06
CA PRO A 208 22.41 5.88 -2.72
C PRO A 208 21.65 7.22 -2.71
N ASN A 209 22.14 8.19 -1.92
CA ASN A 209 21.48 9.48 -1.64
C ASN A 209 21.12 10.36 -2.86
N TRP A 210 21.74 10.12 -4.02
CA TRP A 210 21.45 10.83 -5.26
C TRP A 210 20.17 10.33 -5.94
N TYR A 211 19.70 9.13 -5.60
CA TYR A 211 18.43 8.56 -6.06
C TYR A 211 17.33 8.84 -5.02
N LYS A 212 16.38 9.72 -5.37
CA LYS A 212 15.24 10.08 -4.53
C LYS A 212 13.95 9.55 -5.15
N PRO A 213 13.59 8.27 -4.94
CA PRO A 213 12.32 7.76 -5.41
C PRO A 213 11.19 8.48 -4.66
N THR A 214 10.08 8.71 -5.36
CA THR A 214 8.82 9.04 -4.70
C THR A 214 8.28 7.76 -4.09
N PHE A 215 8.04 7.76 -2.78
CA PHE A 215 7.43 6.64 -2.08
C PHE A 215 5.94 6.88 -1.93
N ASP A 216 5.12 5.94 -2.40
CA ASP A 216 3.66 5.99 -2.25
C ASP A 216 3.21 4.99 -1.18
N VAL A 217 3.47 5.33 0.08
CA VAL A 217 3.21 4.44 1.23
C VAL A 217 1.89 4.79 1.93
N SER A 218 1.17 3.76 2.37
CA SER A 218 -0.11 3.87 3.07
C SER A 218 -0.17 2.91 4.25
N LEU A 219 -0.71 3.38 5.38
CA LEU A 219 -0.86 2.59 6.62
C LEU A 219 -1.97 1.55 6.54
N GLY A 220 -2.90 1.68 5.59
CA GLY A 220 -3.99 0.72 5.37
C GLY A 220 -3.61 -0.42 4.43
N GLU A 221 -2.38 -0.41 3.92
CA GLU A 221 -1.89 -1.45 3.01
C GLU A 221 -1.12 -2.52 3.79
N PRO A 222 -1.09 -3.78 3.31
CA PRO A 222 -0.23 -4.82 3.86
C PRO A 222 1.23 -4.39 3.86
N ALA A 223 1.99 -4.86 4.85
CA ALA A 223 3.43 -4.59 4.91
C ALA A 223 4.15 -5.05 3.64
N LEU A 224 3.84 -6.26 3.18
CA LEU A 224 4.37 -6.81 1.94
C LEU A 224 3.28 -7.49 1.12
N MET A 225 3.31 -7.27 -0.19
CA MET A 225 2.63 -8.10 -1.15
C MET A 225 3.52 -8.41 -2.35
N ILE A 226 3.53 -9.69 -2.75
CA ILE A 226 4.17 -10.17 -3.98
C ILE A 226 3.06 -10.75 -4.85
N TYR A 227 2.86 -10.22 -6.05
CA TYR A 227 1.81 -10.66 -7.00
C TYR A 227 2.39 -11.46 -8.17
N GLY A 228 2.02 -12.73 -8.27
CA GLY A 228 2.53 -13.71 -9.24
C GLY A 228 1.49 -14.23 -10.23
#